data_AF-A0A3D3WAL3-F1
#
_entry.id   AF-A0A3D3WAL3-F1
#
_cell.length_a   1.000
_cell.length_b   1.000
_cell.length_c   1.000
_cell.angle_alpha   90.00
_cell.angle_beta   90.00
_cell.angle_gamma   90.00
#
_symmetry.space_group_name_H-M   'P 1'
#
loop_
_entity.id
_entity.type
_entity.pdbx_description
1 polymer ?
#
loop_
_entity_poly.entity_id
_entity_poly.type
_entity_poly.pdbx_seq_one_letter_code
_entity_poly.pdbx_strand_id
1 'polypeptide(L)'
;MNYQCLVLNQEGNDRTMESKEKIIKLLFDKKLLLTQYEALTQALADCDFEQLTALMKQRRTYAEVIDRVDGEMEKACQEIQIQKRMLRSALKNACEREALPSSIQPIFDAVQQNYIIINRISNLEPLVIERLRINKQKIENKIREGSYTAKIIKYRFAYEKNINKGVFLNSKYSKA
;
A
#
# COMPACT_ATOMS: atom_id res chain seq x y z
N MET A 1 57.88 6.92 -4.29
CA MET A 1 56.87 5.95 -3.82
C MET A 1 55.75 6.71 -3.13
N ASN A 2 54.58 6.75 -3.76
CA ASN A 2 53.42 7.55 -3.36
C ASN A 2 52.58 6.80 -2.30
N TYR A 3 53.06 6.75 -1.05
CA TYR A 3 52.35 6.10 0.05
C TYR A 3 50.99 6.77 0.37
N GLN A 4 50.88 8.07 0.12
CA GLN A 4 49.65 8.85 0.37
C GLN A 4 48.50 8.47 -0.58
N CYS A 5 48.80 7.98 -1.79
CA CYS A 5 47.79 7.57 -2.77
C CYS A 5 47.22 6.17 -2.46
N LEU A 6 48.03 5.29 -1.86
CA LEU A 6 47.60 3.95 -1.44
C LEU A 6 46.65 3.99 -0.23
N VAL A 7 46.93 4.84 0.77
CA VAL A 7 46.09 4.95 1.98
C VAL A 7 44.71 5.54 1.66
N LEU A 8 44.63 6.58 0.82
CA LEU A 8 43.36 7.16 0.37
C LEU A 8 42.52 6.18 -0.46
N ASN A 9 43.17 5.31 -1.25
CA ASN A 9 42.48 4.26 -2.01
C ASN A 9 41.97 3.12 -1.12
N GLN A 10 42.66 2.81 -0.02
CA GLN A 10 42.21 1.80 0.94
C GLN A 10 40.98 2.29 1.73
N GLU A 11 41.02 3.51 2.26
CA GLU A 11 39.88 4.10 3.00
C GLU A 11 38.63 4.33 2.14
N GLY A 12 38.79 4.58 0.84
CA GLY A 12 37.68 4.70 -0.11
C GLY A 12 37.07 3.35 -0.49
N ASN A 13 37.88 2.28 -0.50
CA ASN A 13 37.43 0.93 -0.81
C ASN A 13 36.69 0.29 0.38
N ASP A 14 37.18 0.48 1.60
CA ASP A 14 36.54 -0.02 2.83
C ASP A 14 35.18 0.62 3.06
N ARG A 15 35.05 1.95 2.89
CA ARG A 15 33.75 2.64 2.97
C ARG A 15 32.76 2.17 1.89
N THR A 16 33.26 1.85 0.69
CA THR A 16 32.42 1.35 -0.40
C THR A 16 31.91 -0.07 -0.12
N MET A 17 32.70 -0.92 0.53
CA MET A 17 32.27 -2.26 0.96
C MET A 17 31.21 -2.16 2.07
N GLU A 18 31.42 -1.31 3.07
CA GLU A 18 30.47 -1.08 4.16
C GLU A 18 29.10 -0.56 3.65
N SER A 19 29.09 0.41 2.72
CA SER A 19 27.84 0.90 2.12
C SER A 19 27.12 -0.17 1.29
N LYS A 20 27.83 -1.10 0.64
CA LYS A 20 27.21 -2.21 -0.12
C LYS A 20 26.58 -3.25 0.80
N GLU A 21 27.26 -3.64 1.87
CA GLU A 21 26.72 -4.54 2.89
C GLU A 21 25.47 -3.95 3.55
N LYS A 22 25.50 -2.64 3.84
CA LYS A 22 24.34 -1.90 4.33
C LYS A 22 23.16 -1.96 3.36
N ILE A 23 23.38 -1.79 2.06
CA ILE A 23 22.33 -1.92 1.04
C ILE A 23 21.74 -3.33 1.03
N ILE A 24 22.56 -4.37 1.10
CA ILE A 24 22.09 -5.76 1.13
C ILE A 24 21.20 -6.00 2.37
N LYS A 25 21.63 -5.50 3.53
CA LYS A 25 20.83 -5.59 4.76
C LYS A 25 19.49 -4.87 4.62
N LEU A 26 19.49 -3.64 4.10
CA LEU A 26 18.27 -2.88 3.87
C LEU A 26 17.33 -3.56 2.87
N LEU A 27 17.86 -4.23 1.84
CA LEU A 27 17.06 -5.02 0.91
C LEU A 27 16.40 -6.23 1.57
N PHE A 28 17.11 -6.89 2.50
CA PHE A 28 16.56 -7.99 3.28
C PHE A 28 15.46 -7.50 4.24
N ASP A 29 15.70 -6.40 4.95
CA ASP A 29 14.72 -5.78 5.83
C ASP A 29 13.48 -5.34 5.03
N LYS A 30 13.68 -4.74 3.84
CA LYS A 30 12.60 -4.39 2.91
C LYS A 30 11.80 -5.62 2.50
N LYS A 31 12.44 -6.77 2.24
CA LYS A 31 11.75 -8.02 1.90
C LYS A 31 10.78 -8.45 2.99
N LEU A 32 11.23 -8.41 4.24
CA LEU A 32 10.39 -8.76 5.40
C LEU A 32 9.19 -7.81 5.51
N LEU A 33 9.42 -6.51 5.37
CA LEU A 33 8.36 -5.50 5.40
C LEU A 33 7.35 -5.67 4.25
N LEU A 34 7.84 -5.94 3.03
CA LEU A 34 6.99 -6.21 1.87
C LEU A 34 6.16 -7.49 2.06
N THR A 35 6.72 -8.51 2.70
CA THR A 35 5.97 -9.75 3.01
C THR A 35 4.83 -9.49 4.00
N GLN A 36 5.08 -8.67 5.03
CA GLN A 36 4.01 -8.27 5.95
C GLN A 36 2.96 -7.39 5.27
N TYR A 37 3.39 -6.49 4.40
CA TYR A 37 2.51 -5.67 3.58
C TYR A 37 1.63 -6.54 2.68
N GLU A 38 2.21 -7.53 1.98
CA GLU A 38 1.50 -8.50 1.14
C GLU A 38 0.44 -9.26 1.94
N ALA A 39 0.80 -9.77 3.13
CA ALA A 39 -0.14 -10.46 4.00
C ALA A 39 -1.33 -9.58 4.41
N LEU A 40 -1.09 -8.30 4.69
CA LEU A 40 -2.15 -7.33 5.00
C LEU A 40 -3.00 -7.01 3.76
N THR A 41 -2.41 -6.89 2.58
CA THR A 41 -3.15 -6.71 1.32
C THR A 41 -4.04 -7.92 1.04
N GLN A 42 -3.54 -9.14 1.27
CA GLN A 42 -4.35 -10.35 1.14
C GLN A 42 -5.45 -10.42 2.18
N ALA A 43 -5.17 -10.07 3.44
CA ALA A 43 -6.19 -9.98 4.47
C ALA A 43 -7.30 -8.96 4.11
N LEU A 44 -6.95 -7.82 3.51
CA LEU A 44 -7.94 -6.84 3.04
C LEU A 44 -8.84 -7.38 1.92
N ALA A 45 -8.37 -8.37 1.15
CA ALA A 45 -9.17 -9.04 0.14
C ALA A 45 -10.27 -9.93 0.76
N ASP A 46 -10.14 -10.36 2.02
CA ASP A 46 -11.07 -11.33 2.66
C ASP A 46 -11.62 -10.92 4.06
N CYS A 47 -11.13 -9.85 4.70
CA CYS A 47 -11.55 -9.39 6.03
C CYS A 47 -13.00 -8.92 6.19
N ASP A 48 -13.54 -8.98 7.40
CA ASP A 48 -14.83 -8.35 7.72
C ASP A 48 -14.73 -6.82 7.81
N PHE A 49 -15.89 -6.15 7.84
CA PHE A 49 -15.97 -4.69 7.84
C PHE A 49 -15.33 -4.09 9.11
N GLU A 50 -15.50 -4.74 10.24
CA GLU A 50 -14.98 -4.35 11.55
C GLU A 50 -13.45 -4.31 11.56
N GLN A 51 -12.81 -5.16 10.76
CA GLN A 51 -11.36 -5.30 10.67
C GLN A 51 -10.73 -4.36 9.64
N LEU A 52 -11.53 -3.83 8.72
CA LEU A 52 -11.06 -3.07 7.56
C LEU A 52 -10.20 -1.87 7.97
N THR A 53 -10.69 -1.04 8.90
CA THR A 53 -9.98 0.17 9.36
C THR A 53 -8.63 -0.18 10.02
N ALA A 54 -8.59 -1.25 10.82
CA ALA A 54 -7.38 -1.68 11.51
C ALA A 54 -6.33 -2.18 10.51
N LEU A 55 -6.74 -3.03 9.57
CA LEU A 55 -5.86 -3.56 8.53
C LEU A 55 -5.33 -2.46 7.61
N MET A 56 -6.18 -1.51 7.19
CA MET A 56 -5.73 -0.36 6.38
C MET A 56 -4.71 0.51 7.14
N LYS A 57 -4.92 0.74 8.44
CA LYS A 57 -3.98 1.52 9.26
C LYS A 57 -2.63 0.81 9.39
N GLN A 58 -2.64 -0.49 9.68
CA GLN A 58 -1.41 -1.28 9.75
C GLN A 58 -0.68 -1.30 8.40
N ARG A 59 -1.43 -1.51 7.31
CA ARG A 59 -0.88 -1.51 5.94
C ARG A 59 -0.22 -0.17 5.61
N ARG A 60 -0.82 0.96 6.01
CA ARG A 60 -0.21 2.29 5.88
C ARG A 60 1.08 2.42 6.69
N THR A 61 1.10 1.94 7.93
CA THR A 61 2.34 1.97 8.75
C THR A 61 3.46 1.19 8.07
N TYR A 62 3.19 0.01 7.49
CA TYR A 62 4.21 -0.72 6.73
C TYR A 62 4.66 0.04 5.48
N ALA A 63 3.76 0.71 4.76
CA ALA A 63 4.13 1.57 3.62
C ALA A 63 5.13 2.67 4.05
N GLU A 64 4.82 3.37 5.14
CA GLU A 64 5.67 4.46 5.66
C GLU A 64 7.07 3.96 6.07
N VAL A 65 7.15 2.74 6.65
CA VAL A 65 8.44 2.12 6.99
C VAL A 65 9.20 1.68 5.73
N ILE A 66 8.51 1.14 4.72
CA ILE A 66 9.13 0.76 3.43
C ILE A 66 9.70 2.01 2.74
N ASP A 67 8.94 3.11 2.69
CA ASP A 67 9.38 4.38 2.08
C ASP A 67 10.64 4.91 2.78
N ARG A 68 10.72 4.77 4.11
CA ARG A 68 11.92 5.12 4.86
C ARG A 68 13.13 4.26 4.49
N VAL A 69 12.94 2.93 4.39
CA VAL A 69 14.02 2.01 3.98
C VAL A 69 14.50 2.35 2.56
N ASP A 70 13.59 2.70 1.66
CA ASP A 70 13.93 3.15 0.31
C ASP A 70 14.76 4.45 0.32
N GLY A 71 14.39 5.39 1.19
CA GLY A 71 15.19 6.60 1.42
C GLY A 71 16.57 6.32 1.99
N GLU A 72 16.69 5.36 2.91
CA GLU A 72 17.98 4.95 3.50
C GLU A 72 18.88 4.23 2.47
N MET A 73 18.30 3.42 1.58
CA MET A 73 19.01 2.79 0.47
C MET A 73 19.53 3.82 -0.54
N GLU A 74 18.72 4.81 -0.92
CA GLU A 74 19.18 5.86 -1.85
C GLU A 74 20.33 6.67 -1.25
N LYS A 75 20.30 6.96 0.06
CA LYS A 75 21.42 7.63 0.76
C LYS A 75 22.69 6.77 0.73
N ALA A 76 22.59 5.49 1.07
CA ALA A 76 23.73 4.56 1.01
C ALA A 76 24.31 4.44 -0.42
N CYS A 77 23.46 4.55 -1.45
CA CYS A 77 23.92 4.58 -2.85
C CYS A 77 24.65 5.86 -3.23
N GLN A 78 24.35 6.98 -2.57
CA GLN A 78 25.00 8.25 -2.86
C GLN A 78 26.45 8.29 -2.34
N GLU A 79 26.73 7.57 -1.25
CA GLU A 79 28.05 7.40 -0.64
C GLU A 79 29.00 6.60 -1.55
N ILE A 80 28.46 5.69 -2.37
CA ILE A 80 29.23 4.87 -3.31
C ILE A 80 29.58 5.68 -4.56
N GLN A 81 30.88 5.94 -4.76
CA GLN A 81 31.39 6.64 -5.95
C GLN A 81 31.69 5.68 -7.11
N ILE A 82 32.24 4.51 -6.80
CA ILE A 82 32.65 3.51 -7.80
C ILE A 82 31.43 2.69 -8.23
N GLN A 83 31.25 2.49 -9.54
CA GLN A 83 30.14 1.69 -10.11
C GLN A 83 28.73 2.19 -9.77
N LYS A 84 28.57 3.44 -9.31
CA LYS A 84 27.30 4.06 -8.91
C LYS A 84 26.17 3.88 -9.94
N ARG A 85 26.49 4.03 -11.23
CA ARG A 85 25.50 3.85 -12.31
C ARG A 85 24.98 2.41 -12.38
N MET A 86 25.88 1.42 -12.34
CA MET A 86 25.51 0.01 -12.36
C MET A 86 24.73 -0.38 -11.11
N LEU A 87 25.12 0.11 -9.93
CA LEU A 87 24.40 -0.11 -8.69
C LEU A 87 22.97 0.46 -8.75
N ARG A 88 22.80 1.68 -9.24
CA ARG A 88 21.48 2.29 -9.43
C ARG A 88 20.62 1.52 -10.42
N SER A 89 21.21 1.05 -11.52
CA SER A 89 20.51 0.20 -12.49
C SER A 89 20.07 -1.13 -11.85
N ALA A 90 20.94 -1.74 -11.03
CA ALA A 90 20.62 -2.97 -10.32
C ALA A 90 19.48 -2.79 -9.31
N LEU A 91 19.49 -1.71 -8.53
CA LEU A 91 18.45 -1.39 -7.55
C LEU A 91 17.09 -1.06 -8.18
N LYS A 92 17.09 -0.51 -9.39
CA LYS A 92 15.88 -0.25 -10.17
C LYS A 92 15.41 -1.46 -10.98
N ASN A 93 16.11 -2.59 -10.88
CA ASN A 93 15.85 -3.78 -11.67
C ASN A 93 15.79 -3.50 -13.18
N ALA A 94 16.65 -2.60 -13.66
CA ALA A 94 16.61 -2.03 -15.02
C ALA A 94 17.81 -2.48 -15.87
N CYS A 95 18.40 -3.63 -15.55
CA CYS A 95 19.54 -4.20 -16.24
C CYS A 95 19.51 -5.72 -16.19
N GLU A 96 20.32 -6.34 -17.06
CA GLU A 96 20.57 -7.78 -17.06
C GLU A 96 21.56 -8.15 -15.96
N ARG A 97 21.36 -9.32 -15.35
CA ARG A 97 22.18 -9.80 -14.23
C ARG A 97 23.63 -10.05 -14.67
N GLU A 98 23.79 -10.61 -15.86
CA GLU A 98 25.06 -11.02 -16.47
C GLU A 98 25.94 -9.83 -16.82
N ALA A 99 25.32 -8.67 -17.07
CA ALA A 99 26.01 -7.41 -17.35
C ALA A 99 26.57 -6.73 -16.09
N LEU A 100 26.27 -7.26 -14.89
CA LEU A 100 26.71 -6.68 -13.62
C LEU A 100 28.01 -7.31 -13.12
N PRO A 101 28.92 -6.51 -12.52
CA PRO A 101 30.07 -7.03 -11.80
C PRO A 101 29.64 -8.01 -10.71
N SER A 102 30.48 -9.04 -10.45
CA SER A 102 30.22 -10.05 -9.41
C SER A 102 29.92 -9.44 -8.03
N SER A 103 30.52 -8.29 -7.70
CA SER A 103 30.25 -7.58 -6.45
C SER A 103 28.87 -6.91 -6.35
N ILE A 104 28.13 -6.76 -7.46
CA ILE A 104 26.81 -6.11 -7.51
C ILE A 104 25.70 -7.14 -7.75
N GLN A 105 26.01 -8.31 -8.34
CA GLN A 105 25.03 -9.37 -8.57
C GLN A 105 24.22 -9.75 -7.32
N PRO A 106 24.78 -9.88 -6.10
CA PRO A 106 24.00 -10.17 -4.90
C PRO A 106 22.94 -9.11 -4.58
N ILE A 107 23.23 -7.84 -4.87
CA ILE A 107 22.28 -6.73 -4.69
C ILE A 107 21.13 -6.87 -5.69
N PHE A 108 21.45 -7.14 -6.96
CA PHE A 108 20.44 -7.39 -7.98
C PHE A 108 19.54 -8.59 -7.64
N ASP A 109 20.13 -9.69 -7.20
CA ASP A 109 19.39 -10.89 -6.81
C ASP A 109 18.42 -10.59 -5.65
N ALA A 110 18.86 -9.82 -4.65
CA ALA A 110 17.99 -9.37 -3.56
C ALA A 110 16.86 -8.44 -4.03
N VAL A 111 17.14 -7.53 -4.98
CA VAL A 111 16.13 -6.65 -5.58
C VAL A 111 15.07 -7.47 -6.33
N GLN A 112 15.49 -8.48 -7.10
CA GLN A 112 14.59 -9.38 -7.81
C GLN A 112 13.62 -10.09 -6.85
N GLN A 113 14.11 -10.55 -5.69
CA GLN A 113 13.24 -11.14 -4.66
C GLN A 113 12.18 -10.15 -4.15
N ASN A 114 12.53 -8.88 -3.97
CA ASN A 114 11.56 -7.85 -3.59
C ASN A 114 10.56 -7.56 -4.71
N TYR A 115 11.01 -7.52 -5.97
CA TYR A 115 10.15 -7.31 -7.13
C TYR A 115 9.10 -8.41 -7.30
N ILE A 116 9.44 -9.66 -7.00
CA ILE A 116 8.47 -10.77 -7.01
C ILE A 116 7.32 -10.48 -6.05
N ILE A 117 7.61 -10.00 -4.83
CA ILE A 117 6.59 -9.68 -3.83
C ILE A 117 5.77 -8.46 -4.28
N ILE A 118 6.43 -7.42 -4.80
CA ILE A 118 5.75 -6.22 -5.33
C ILE A 118 4.75 -6.60 -6.42
N ASN A 119 5.14 -7.48 -7.36
CA ASN A 119 4.26 -7.93 -8.43
C ASN A 119 3.03 -8.69 -7.89
N ARG A 120 3.22 -9.53 -6.85
CA ARG A 120 2.08 -10.21 -6.20
C ARG A 120 1.14 -9.22 -5.53
N ILE A 121 1.68 -8.23 -4.80
CA ILE A 121 0.90 -7.14 -4.22
C ILE A 121 0.11 -6.42 -5.32
N SER A 122 0.76 -6.03 -6.43
CA SER A 122 0.10 -5.35 -7.54
C SER A 122 -1.05 -6.16 -8.15
N ASN A 123 -0.95 -7.49 -8.15
CA ASN A 123 -2.04 -8.37 -8.61
C ASN A 123 -3.19 -8.47 -7.60
N LEU A 124 -2.93 -8.27 -6.31
CA LEU A 124 -3.94 -8.27 -5.25
C LEU A 124 -4.69 -6.93 -5.13
N GLU A 125 -4.03 -5.80 -5.44
CA GLU A 125 -4.64 -4.46 -5.28
C GLU A 125 -6.00 -4.29 -5.97
N PRO A 126 -6.22 -4.74 -7.22
CA PRO A 126 -7.53 -4.62 -7.86
C PRO A 126 -8.65 -5.34 -7.09
N LEU A 127 -8.34 -6.49 -6.48
CA LEU A 127 -9.30 -7.25 -5.68
C LEU A 127 -9.69 -6.47 -4.41
N VAL A 128 -8.71 -5.87 -3.74
CA VAL A 128 -8.94 -5.02 -2.56
C VAL A 128 -9.79 -3.80 -2.93
N ILE A 129 -9.47 -3.12 -4.04
CA ILE A 129 -10.22 -1.94 -4.51
C ILE A 129 -11.67 -2.31 -4.81
N GLU A 130 -11.90 -3.38 -5.56
CA GLU A 130 -13.25 -3.81 -5.91
C GLU A 130 -14.07 -4.18 -4.67
N ARG A 131 -13.44 -4.82 -3.69
CA ARG A 131 -14.09 -5.15 -2.43
C ARG A 131 -14.44 -3.92 -1.60
N LEU A 132 -13.54 -2.95 -1.51
CA LEU A 132 -13.82 -1.66 -0.88
C LEU A 132 -15.01 -0.96 -1.54
N ARG A 133 -15.10 -1.03 -2.88
CA ARG A 133 -16.23 -0.50 -3.65
C ARG A 133 -17.55 -1.19 -3.28
N ILE A 134 -17.55 -2.52 -3.22
CA ILE A 134 -18.73 -3.31 -2.81
C ILE A 134 -19.14 -2.96 -1.37
N ASN A 135 -18.18 -2.87 -0.45
CA ASN A 135 -18.47 -2.53 0.95
C ASN A 135 -19.04 -1.11 1.08
N LYS A 136 -18.49 -0.13 0.34
CA LYS A 136 -19.05 1.22 0.26
C LYS A 136 -20.51 1.19 -0.20
N GLN A 137 -20.80 0.47 -1.29
CA GLN A 137 -22.16 0.36 -1.82
C GLN A 137 -23.14 -0.28 -0.82
N LYS A 138 -22.70 -1.32 -0.08
CA LYS A 138 -23.50 -1.93 1.00
C LYS A 138 -23.84 -0.94 2.10
N ILE A 139 -22.88 -0.10 2.51
CA ILE A 139 -23.10 0.92 3.54
C ILE A 139 -24.08 1.98 3.05
N GLU A 140 -23.91 2.46 1.82
CA GLU A 140 -24.83 3.44 1.21
C GLU A 140 -26.26 2.91 1.14
N ASN A 141 -26.43 1.63 0.80
CA ASN A 141 -27.74 0.99 0.78
C ASN A 141 -28.35 0.87 2.19
N LYS A 142 -27.57 0.44 3.21
CA LYS A 142 -28.04 0.39 4.60
C LYS A 142 -28.46 1.78 5.13
N ILE A 143 -27.72 2.83 4.80
CA ILE A 143 -28.08 4.21 5.16
C ILE A 143 -29.40 4.61 4.48
N ARG A 144 -29.56 4.27 3.20
CA ARG A 144 -30.77 4.56 2.45
C ARG A 144 -31.99 3.83 3.03
N GLU A 145 -31.85 2.55 3.34
CA GLU A 145 -32.88 1.74 4.01
C GLU A 145 -33.28 2.34 5.36
N GLY A 146 -32.32 2.68 6.23
CA GLY A 146 -32.60 3.33 7.51
C GLY A 146 -33.32 4.68 7.36
N SER A 147 -33.00 5.45 6.31
CA SER A 147 -33.71 6.69 5.96
C SER A 147 -35.16 6.43 5.55
N TYR A 148 -35.41 5.37 4.76
CA TYR A 148 -36.77 4.96 4.41
C TYR A 148 -37.55 4.48 5.65
N THR A 149 -36.93 3.73 6.55
CA THR A 149 -37.55 3.29 7.81
C THR A 149 -37.97 4.50 8.65
N ALA A 150 -37.11 5.51 8.82
CA ALA A 150 -37.44 6.73 9.53
C ALA A 150 -38.59 7.51 8.85
N LYS A 151 -38.63 7.55 7.51
CA LYS A 151 -39.73 8.16 6.76
C LYS A 151 -41.04 7.37 6.93
N ILE A 152 -41.01 6.04 6.83
CA ILE A 152 -42.18 5.17 7.03
C ILE A 152 -42.75 5.35 8.44
N ILE A 153 -41.90 5.38 9.46
CA ILE A 153 -42.31 5.65 10.85
C ILE A 153 -42.96 7.03 10.95
N LYS A 154 -42.37 8.07 10.34
CA LYS A 154 -42.95 9.42 10.31
C LYS A 154 -44.32 9.45 9.62
N TYR A 155 -44.46 8.79 8.47
CA TYR A 155 -45.73 8.68 7.75
C TYR A 155 -46.77 7.90 8.56
N ARG A 156 -46.37 6.82 9.24
CA ARG A 156 -47.25 6.06 10.13
C ARG A 156 -47.75 6.91 11.29
N PHE A 157 -46.88 7.63 12.00
CA PHE A 157 -47.29 8.54 13.07
C PHE A 157 -48.19 9.68 12.56
N ALA A 158 -47.92 10.23 11.37
CA ALA A 158 -48.79 11.22 10.77
C ALA A 158 -50.16 10.63 10.40
N TYR A 159 -50.21 9.40 9.89
CA TYR A 159 -51.45 8.70 9.59
C TYR A 159 -52.24 8.37 10.87
N GLU A 160 -51.62 7.80 11.89
CA GLU A 160 -52.24 7.51 13.20
C GLU A 160 -52.76 8.78 13.89
N LYS A 161 -52.04 9.90 13.79
CA LYS A 161 -52.50 11.21 14.29
C LYS A 161 -53.70 11.76 13.52
N ASN A 162 -53.86 11.40 12.26
CA ASN A 162 -54.99 11.80 11.40
C ASN A 162 -56.16 10.80 11.42
N ILE A 163 -55.99 9.58 11.92
CA ILE A 163 -57.10 8.62 12.12
C ILE A 163 -58.12 9.17 13.14
N ASN A 164 -57.65 9.89 14.17
CA ASN A 164 -58.53 10.55 15.15
C ASN A 164 -59.11 11.90 14.68
N LYS A 165 -58.74 12.36 13.48
CA LYS A 165 -59.31 13.54 12.81
C LYS A 165 -59.70 13.13 11.41
N GLY A 166 -60.85 12.46 11.27
CA GLY A 166 -61.36 12.02 9.98
C GLY A 166 -61.36 13.14 8.94
N VAL A 167 -60.40 13.07 8.01
CA VAL A 167 -60.38 13.92 6.82
C VAL A 167 -60.57 12.96 5.64
N PHE A 168 -61.84 12.77 5.29
CA PHE A 168 -62.21 12.23 3.99
C PHE A 168 -61.59 13.10 2.90
N LEU A 169 -61.08 12.45 1.86
CA LEU A 169 -60.65 13.07 0.62
C LEU A 169 -61.74 14.04 0.15
N ASN A 170 -61.43 15.34 0.21
CA ASN A 170 -62.34 16.37 -0.23
C ASN A 170 -62.54 16.19 -1.73
N SER A 171 -63.75 15.83 -2.14
CA SER A 171 -64.20 15.48 -3.50
C SER A 171 -64.17 16.63 -4.50
N LYS A 172 -63.29 17.63 -4.31
CA LYS A 172 -63.21 18.83 -5.16
C LYS A 172 -62.56 18.63 -6.54
N TYR A 173 -62.25 17.39 -6.93
CA TYR A 173 -61.79 17.04 -8.29
C TYR A 173 -62.74 16.13 -9.07
N SER A 174 -64.02 16.07 -8.68
CA SER A 174 -65.09 15.56 -9.55
C SER A 174 -65.95 16.72 -10.02
N LYS A 175 -65.54 17.39 -11.10
CA LYS A 175 -66.49 18.10 -11.97
C LYS A 175 -66.47 17.42 -13.33
N ALA A 176 -67.64 16.89 -13.68
CA ALA A 176 -68.08 16.61 -15.03
C ALA A 176 -68.12 17.89 -15.87
#